data_AF-A0A7G9S7Y6-F1
#
_entry.id   AF-A0A7G9S7Y6-F1
#
_cell.length_a   1.000
_cell.length_b   1.000
_cell.length_c   1.000
_cell.angle_alpha   90.00
_cell.angle_beta   90.00
_cell.angle_gamma   90.00
#
_symmetry.space_group_name_H-M   'P 1'
#
loop_
_entity.id
_entity.type
_entity.pdbx_description
1 polymer ?
#
loop_
_entity_poly.entity_id
_entity_poly.type
_entity_poly.pdbx_seq_one_letter_code
_entity_poly.pdbx_strand_id
1 'polypeptide(L)' 'MVRIRETTSIGSTSRFDAAAADETLRELEQQYADGEIEPHAYFEKKRMLVRLFLKATTSPRRPVRDEDV' A
#
# COMPACT_ATOMS: atom_id res chain seq x y z
N MET A 1 -0.23 24.44 4.52
CA MET A 1 -0.88 23.57 5.52
C MET A 1 -1.38 22.34 4.77
N VAL A 2 -0.64 21.24 4.83
CA VAL A 2 -0.97 20.00 4.09
C VAL A 2 -2.17 19.34 4.79
N ARG A 3 -3.33 19.29 4.13
CA ARG A 3 -4.52 18.59 4.63
C ARG A 3 -4.50 17.16 4.10
N ILE A 4 -3.84 16.27 4.85
CA ILE A 4 -3.95 14.82 4.59
C ILE A 4 -5.30 14.38 5.15
N ARG A 5 -6.23 13.92 4.30
CA ARG A 5 -7.43 13.24 4.77
C ARG A 5 -6.98 11.94 5.43
N GLU A 6 -7.27 11.79 6.72
CA GLU A 6 -6.97 10.58 7.47
C GLU A 6 -7.97 9.51 7.06
N THR A 7 -7.52 8.47 6.35
CA THR A 7 -8.37 7.34 5.96
C THR A 7 -8.54 6.42 7.18
N THR A 8 -9.55 6.70 8.02
CA THR A 8 -9.85 5.96 9.27
C THR A 8 -10.64 4.66 9.04
N SER A 9 -10.64 4.10 7.82
CA SER A 9 -11.39 2.89 7.47
C SER A 9 -10.44 1.84 6.89
N ILE A 10 -9.78 1.05 7.76
CA ILE A 10 -9.03 -0.15 7.38
C ILE A 10 -9.84 -1.35 7.85
N GLY A 11 -10.94 -1.63 7.16
CA GLY A 11 -11.83 -2.76 7.47
C GLY A 11 -11.31 -4.09 6.90
N SER A 12 -11.03 -5.03 7.81
CA SER A 12 -11.05 -6.52 7.82
C SER A 12 -11.03 -7.40 6.53
N THR A 13 -10.84 -6.88 5.32
CA THR A 13 -10.63 -7.67 4.08
C THR A 13 -9.27 -7.28 3.54
N SER A 14 -8.40 -8.26 3.30
CA SER A 14 -6.95 -8.06 3.06
C SER A 14 -6.65 -6.85 2.16
N ARG A 15 -6.23 -5.73 2.77
CA ARG A 15 -5.84 -4.43 2.15
C ARG A 15 -4.69 -4.50 1.14
N PHE A 16 -4.30 -5.70 0.79
CA PHE A 16 -3.17 -5.99 -0.08
C PHE A 16 -3.53 -6.92 -1.23
N ASP A 17 -4.82 -7.15 -1.46
CA ASP A 17 -5.30 -7.55 -2.78
C ASP A 17 -4.93 -6.48 -3.82
N ALA A 18 -4.64 -6.90 -5.05
CA ALA A 18 -4.26 -6.05 -6.16
C ALA A 18 -5.29 -4.97 -6.47
N ALA A 19 -6.58 -5.27 -6.31
CA ALA A 19 -7.64 -4.29 -6.55
C ALA A 19 -7.60 -3.12 -5.55
N ALA A 20 -7.44 -3.40 -4.25
CA ALA A 20 -7.34 -2.38 -3.21
C ALA A 20 -6.06 -1.54 -3.33
N ALA A 21 -4.97 -2.15 -3.81
CA ALA A 21 -3.72 -1.44 -4.05
C ALA A 21 -3.82 -0.47 -5.25
N ASP A 22 -4.50 -0.86 -6.33
CA ASP A 22 -4.72 0.00 -7.50
C ASP A 22 -5.58 1.22 -7.15
N GLU A 23 -6.65 1.03 -6.37
CA GLU A 23 -7.50 2.11 -5.85
C GLU A 23 -6.68 3.10 -5.00
N THR A 24 -5.89 2.59 -4.05
CA THR A 24 -5.05 3.42 -3.17
C THR A 24 -3.98 4.20 -3.97
N LEU A 25 -3.42 3.61 -5.03
CA LEU A 25 -2.45 4.31 -5.89
C LEU A 25 -3.11 5.42 -6.72
N ARG A 26 -4.31 5.18 -7.27
CA ARG A 26 -5.06 6.20 -8.01
C ARG A 26 -5.41 7.40 -7.13
N GLU A 27 -5.86 7.15 -5.90
CA GLU A 27 -6.14 8.24 -4.95
C GLU A 27 -4.88 9.07 -4.65
N LEU A 28 -3.72 8.42 -4.48
CA LEU A 28 -2.45 9.11 -4.24
C LEU A 28 -2.01 9.95 -5.45
N GLU A 29 -2.19 9.43 -6.67
CA GLU A 29 -1.88 10.15 -7.91
C GLU A 29 -2.81 11.36 -8.10
N GLN A 30 -4.08 11.23 -7.77
CA GLN A 30 -5.04 12.33 -7.80
C GLN A 30 -4.65 13.44 -6.80
N GLN A 31 -4.33 13.09 -5.55
CA GLN A 31 -3.87 14.06 -4.55
C GLN A 31 -2.61 14.82 -4.99
N TYR A 32 -1.71 14.15 -5.72
CA TYR A 32 -0.52 14.81 -6.28
C TYR A 32 -0.88 15.75 -7.43
N ALA A 33 -1.75 15.32 -8.35
CA ALA A 33 -2.22 16.14 -9.46
C ALA A 33 -2.97 17.40 -8.98
N ASP A 34 -3.73 17.27 -7.87
CA ASP A 34 -4.46 18.36 -7.25
C ASP A 34 -3.57 19.28 -6.40
N GLY A 35 -2.27 18.97 -6.27
CA GLY A 35 -1.33 19.73 -5.45
C GLY A 35 -1.59 19.62 -3.95
N GLU A 36 -2.38 18.63 -3.50
CA GLU A 36 -2.69 18.41 -2.08
C GLU A 36 -1.48 17.83 -1.31
N ILE A 37 -0.51 17.24 -2.02
CA ILE A 37 0.72 16.67 -1.46
C ILE A 37 1.96 17.17 -2.20
N GLU A 38 3.00 17.43 -1.42
CA GLU A 38 4.32 17.79 -1.96
C GLU A 38 4.97 16.63 -2.71
N PRO A 39 5.81 16.89 -3.75
CA PRO A 39 6.48 15.85 -4.52
C PRO A 39 7.24 14.84 -3.66
N HIS A 40 7.96 15.30 -2.64
CA HIS A 40 8.68 14.42 -1.70
C HIS A 40 7.73 13.46 -0.96
N ALA A 41 6.59 13.97 -0.47
CA ALA A 41 5.61 13.16 0.23
C ALA A 41 4.95 12.13 -0.69
N TYR A 42 4.71 12.50 -1.96
CA TYR A 42 4.23 11.57 -3.00
C TYR A 42 5.21 10.41 -3.21
N PHE A 43 6.49 10.71 -3.42
CA PHE A 43 7.51 9.66 -3.67
C PHE A 43 7.64 8.68 -2.51
N GLU A 44 7.69 9.18 -1.27
CA GLU A 44 7.80 8.31 -0.09
C GLU A 44 6.55 7.43 0.10
N LYS A 45 5.34 8.00 -0.06
CA LYS A 45 4.09 7.23 0.04
C LYS A 45 3.99 6.16 -1.06
N LYS A 46 4.30 6.51 -2.31
CA LYS A 46 4.28 5.57 -3.44
C LYS A 46 5.27 4.43 -3.23
N ARG A 47 6.49 4.73 -2.78
CA ARG A 47 7.52 3.72 -2.46
C ARG A 47 7.07 2.76 -1.36
N MET A 48 6.44 3.26 -0.30
CA MET A 48 5.97 2.42 0.80
C MET A 48 4.81 1.52 0.37
N LEU A 49 3.85 2.03 -0.40
CA LEU A 49 2.72 1.26 -0.94
C LEU A 49 3.21 0.11 -1.83
N VAL A 50 4.14 0.38 -2.76
CA VAL A 50 4.71 -0.67 -3.63
C VAL A 50 5.41 -1.76 -2.80
N ARG A 51 6.18 -1.39 -1.78
CA ARG A 51 6.83 -2.38 -0.89
C ARG A 51 5.83 -3.25 -0.15
N LEU A 52 4.77 -2.65 0.37
CA LEU A 52 3.71 -3.38 1.07
C LEU A 52 2.97 -4.33 0.12
N PHE A 53 2.65 -3.87 -1.09
CA PHE A 53 2.03 -4.69 -2.12
C PHE A 53 2.90 -5.89 -2.48
N LEU A 54 4.19 -5.66 -2.81
CA LEU A 54 5.13 -6.74 -3.10
C LEU A 54 5.23 -7.73 -1.94
N LYS A 55 5.31 -7.25 -0.69
CA LYS A 55 5.36 -8.12 0.49
C LYS A 55 4.12 -9.02 0.62
N ALA A 56 2.95 -8.51 0.24
CA ALA A 56 1.71 -9.24 0.39
C ALA A 56 1.40 -10.18 -0.78
N THR A 57 1.76 -9.79 -2.00
CA THR A 57 1.52 -10.60 -3.21
C THR A 57 2.63 -11.62 -3.45
N THR A 58 3.84 -11.33 -2.99
CA THR A 58 4.95 -12.29 -3.03
C THR A 58 4.89 -13.09 -1.74
N SER A 59 4.14 -14.20 -1.73
CA SER A 59 4.17 -15.14 -0.61
C SER A 59 5.52 -15.87 -0.61
N PRO A 60 6.45 -15.63 0.35
CA PRO A 60 7.55 -16.54 0.53
C PRO A 60 6.96 -17.86 1.02
N ARG A 61 7.07 -18.93 0.21
CA ARG A 61 6.81 -20.30 0.69
C ARG A 61 7.70 -20.51 1.91
N ARG A 62 7.11 -20.55 3.11
CA ARG A 62 7.82 -21.03 4.30
C ARG A 62 8.23 -22.46 3.98
N PRO A 63 9.51 -22.82 3.94
CA PRO A 63 9.86 -24.22 3.80
C PRO A 63 9.22 -24.95 4.98
N VAL A 64 8.38 -25.93 4.68
CA VAL A 64 7.91 -26.88 5.69
C VAL A 64 9.19 -27.51 6.23
N ARG A 65 9.40 -27.36 7.54
CA ARG A 65 10.55 -27.98 8.20
C ARG A 65 10.17 -29.46 8.29
N ASP A 66 10.88 -30.33 7.59
CA ASP A 66 10.65 -31.79 7.55
C ASP A 66 10.97 -32.49 8.91
N GLU A 67 10.69 -31.86 10.05
CA GLU A 67 10.96 -32.40 11.40
C GLU A 67 9.70 -32.96 12.11
N ASP A 68 8.53 -32.95 11.45
CA ASP A 68 7.26 -33.47 12.01
C ASP A 68 6.66 -34.63 11.19
N VAL A 69 7.50 -35.57 10.68
CA VAL A 69 7.05 -36.86 10.11
C VAL A 69 7.75 -38.03 10.78
#